data_AF-A0A937VHP9-F1
#
_entry.id   AF-A0A937VHP9-F1
#
_cell.length_a   1.000
_cell.length_b   1.000
_cell.length_c   1.000
_cell.angle_alpha   90.00
_cell.angle_beta   90.00
_cell.angle_gamma   90.00
#
_symmetry.space_group_name_H-M   'P 1'
#
loop_
_entity.id
_entity.type
_entity.pdbx_description
1 polymer ?
#
loop_
_entity_poly.entity_id
_entity_poly.type
_entity_poly.pdbx_seq_one_letter_code
_entity_poly.pdbx_strand_id
1 'polypeptide(L)'
;MSRDGRPMPPERAWFEPLIDHELLPEAVLRAAVRRRLAARVRQLESAGLEARRRRHEELIARLGAAPIATAPRRANEQHYELPPAFFRLFLGPRLKYSSCL
;
A
#
# COMPACT_ATOMS: atom_id res chain seq x y z
N MET A 1 19.78 11.08 -11.03
CA MET A 1 18.92 12.28 -10.83
C MET A 1 18.25 12.60 -12.15
N SER A 2 16.91 12.65 -12.20
CA SER A 2 16.19 13.23 -13.34
C SER A 2 16.24 14.76 -13.24
N ARG A 3 16.12 15.48 -14.36
CA ARG A 3 16.25 16.94 -14.49
C ARG A 3 15.34 17.77 -13.55
N ASP A 4 14.33 17.14 -12.92
CA ASP A 4 13.34 17.82 -12.06
C ASP A 4 13.43 17.47 -10.55
N GLY A 5 14.51 16.84 -10.07
CA GLY A 5 14.63 16.49 -8.65
C GLY A 5 13.56 15.49 -8.14
N ARG A 6 12.82 14.85 -9.07
CA ARG A 6 11.85 13.81 -8.76
C ARG A 6 12.60 12.55 -8.27
N PRO A 7 12.21 11.94 -7.13
CA PRO A 7 12.70 10.60 -6.80
C PRO A 7 12.30 9.68 -7.96
N MET A 8 13.29 9.00 -8.54
CA MET A 8 13.00 7.98 -9.54
C MET A 8 12.07 6.97 -8.88
N PRO A 9 10.98 6.52 -9.55
CA PRO A 9 10.27 5.35 -9.06
C PRO A 9 11.30 4.24 -8.82
N PRO A 10 11.17 3.44 -7.74
CA PRO A 10 12.06 2.31 -7.53
C PRO A 10 12.13 1.51 -8.84
N GLU A 11 13.33 1.02 -9.19
CA GLU A 11 13.48 0.12 -10.34
C GLU A 11 12.39 -0.95 -10.26
N ARG A 12 11.69 -1.16 -11.38
CA ARG A 12 10.57 -2.10 -11.47
C ARG A 12 11.01 -3.41 -10.85
N ALA A 13 10.25 -3.92 -9.89
CA ALA A 13 10.59 -5.21 -9.32
C ALA A 13 10.58 -6.27 -10.43
N TRP A 14 11.52 -7.20 -10.41
CA TRP A 14 11.69 -8.20 -11.47
C TRP A 14 10.42 -9.03 -11.77
N PHE A 15 9.49 -9.11 -10.82
CA PHE A 15 8.23 -9.83 -10.95
C PHE A 15 7.06 -8.98 -11.48
N GLU A 16 7.21 -7.65 -11.60
CA GLU A 16 6.14 -6.77 -12.12
C GLU A 16 5.68 -7.18 -13.52
N PRO A 17 6.55 -7.46 -14.51
CA PRO A 17 6.11 -7.91 -15.82
C PRO A 17 5.31 -9.22 -15.79
N LEU A 18 5.61 -10.10 -14.84
CA LEU A 18 4.89 -11.36 -14.69
C LEU A 18 3.46 -11.14 -14.16
N ILE A 19 3.27 -10.12 -13.33
CA ILE A 19 1.94 -9.72 -12.84
C ILE A 19 1.18 -9.00 -13.97
N ASP A 20 1.82 -8.02 -14.63
CA ASP A 20 1.21 -7.19 -15.69
C ASP A 20 0.69 -8.04 -16.87
N HIS A 21 1.36 -9.16 -17.15
CA HIS A 21 0.99 -10.08 -18.23
C HIS A 21 0.25 -11.34 -17.76
N GLU A 22 -0.24 -11.36 -16.51
CA GLU A 22 -1.02 -12.47 -15.93
C GLU A 22 -0.31 -13.84 -15.98
N LEU A 23 1.03 -13.83 -15.96
CA LEU A 23 1.86 -15.04 -16.07
C LEU A 23 1.98 -15.83 -14.76
N LEU A 24 1.46 -15.28 -13.65
CA LEU A 24 1.49 -15.91 -12.34
C LEU A 24 0.14 -16.56 -12.00
N PRO A 25 0.09 -17.87 -11.73
CA PRO A 25 -1.13 -18.51 -11.24
C PRO A 25 -1.62 -17.85 -9.94
N GLU A 26 -2.94 -17.69 -9.79
CA GLU A 26 -3.54 -16.99 -8.65
C GLU A 26 -3.10 -17.57 -7.29
N ALA A 27 -2.98 -18.90 -7.19
CA ALA A 27 -2.52 -19.57 -5.99
C ALA A 27 -1.10 -19.12 -5.56
N VAL A 28 -0.21 -18.92 -6.53
CA VAL A 28 1.17 -18.45 -6.30
C VAL A 28 1.17 -17.00 -5.83
N LEU A 29 0.41 -16.13 -6.51
CA LEU A 29 0.27 -14.72 -6.12
C LEU A 29 -0.27 -14.61 -4.69
N ARG A 30 -1.33 -15.35 -4.36
CA ARG A 30 -1.94 -15.39 -3.03
C ARG A 30 -0.96 -15.90 -1.96
N ALA A 31 -0.20 -16.95 -2.26
CA ALA A 31 0.81 -17.47 -1.34
C ALA A 31 1.93 -16.45 -1.09
N ALA A 32 2.40 -15.75 -2.13
CA ALA A 32 3.42 -14.72 -2.02
C ALA A 32 2.96 -13.54 -1.15
N VAL A 33 1.73 -13.04 -1.37
CA VAL A 33 1.13 -11.98 -0.55
C VAL A 33 1.03 -12.42 0.92
N ARG A 34 0.47 -13.60 1.18
CA ARG A 34 0.34 -14.14 2.55
C ARG A 34 1.69 -14.28 3.24
N ARG A 35 2.72 -14.77 2.54
CA ARG A 35 4.09 -14.88 3.08
C ARG A 35 4.67 -13.53 3.46
N ARG A 36 4.49 -12.49 2.62
CA ARG A 36 4.98 -11.13 2.91
C ARG A 36 4.27 -10.50 4.10
N LEU A 37 2.94 -10.68 4.18
CA LEU A 37 2.16 -10.24 5.33
C LEU A 37 2.60 -10.93 6.61
N ALA A 38 2.77 -12.26 6.59
CA ALA A 38 3.23 -13.01 7.76
C ALA A 38 4.65 -12.60 8.20
N ALA A 39 5.56 -12.37 7.25
CA ALA A 39 6.90 -11.85 7.57
C ALA A 39 6.83 -10.45 8.19
N ARG A 40 5.94 -9.57 7.69
CA ARG A 40 5.74 -8.24 8.25
C ARG A 40 5.17 -8.30 9.67
N VAL A 41 4.17 -9.16 9.92
CA VAL A 41 3.61 -9.39 11.26
C VAL A 41 4.70 -9.87 12.21
N ARG A 42 5.47 -10.89 11.84
CA ARG A 42 6.60 -11.38 12.64
C ARG A 42 7.61 -10.27 12.95
N GLN A 43 7.95 -9.43 11.98
CA GLN A 43 8.87 -8.30 12.21
C GLN A 43 8.30 -7.27 13.20
N LEU A 44 7.00 -7.04 13.18
CA LEU A 44 6.34 -6.09 14.10
C LEU A 44 6.24 -6.66 15.52
N GLU A 45 6.11 -7.97 15.65
CA GLU A 45 5.94 -8.71 16.90
C GLU A 45 7.24 -9.23 17.52
N SER A 46 8.34 -9.32 16.75
CA SER A 46 9.59 -9.98 17.17
C SER A 46 10.29 -9.30 18.35
N ALA A 47 9.96 -8.05 18.63
CA ALA A 47 10.50 -7.32 19.77
C ALA A 47 9.38 -7.15 20.79
N GLY A 48 9.60 -7.70 22.00
CA GLY A 48 8.62 -7.87 23.07
C GLY A 48 7.83 -6.62 23.47
N LEU A 49 6.94 -6.77 24.45
CA LEU A 49 5.91 -5.78 24.78
C LEU A 49 6.45 -4.35 24.95
N GLU A 50 7.57 -4.19 25.66
CA GLU A 50 8.18 -2.88 25.91
C GLU A 50 8.68 -2.22 24.62
N ALA A 51 9.38 -2.98 23.78
CA ALA A 51 9.86 -2.48 22.50
C ALA A 51 8.69 -2.12 21.57
N ARG A 52 7.58 -2.87 21.63
CA ARG A 52 6.35 -2.55 20.90
C ARG A 52 5.73 -1.24 21.38
N ARG A 53 5.64 -1.03 22.70
CA ARG A 53 5.16 0.24 23.29
C ARG A 53 6.01 1.40 22.84
N ARG A 54 7.33 1.29 22.98
CA ARG A 54 8.28 2.33 22.55
C ARG A 54 8.12 2.70 21.07
N ARG A 55 8.03 1.70 20.16
CA ARG A 55 7.79 1.96 18.72
C ARG A 55 6.47 2.68 18.46
N HIS A 56 5.45 2.37 19.25
CA HIS A 56 4.14 3.01 19.11
C HIS A 56 4.18 4.48 19.55
N GLU A 57 4.81 4.78 20.68
CA GLU A 57 5.01 6.14 21.17
C GLU A 57 5.86 6.98 20.21
N GLU A 58 6.96 6.41 19.71
CA GLU A 58 7.80 7.04 18.68
C GLU A 58 7.00 7.34 17.39
N LEU A 59 6.11 6.43 16.99
CA LEU A 59 5.22 6.65 15.84
C LEU A 59 4.25 7.80 16.08
N ILE A 60 3.61 7.85 17.25
CA ILE A 60 2.68 8.93 17.62
C ILE A 60 3.38 10.27 17.61
N ALA A 61 4.53 10.38 18.29
CA ALA A 61 5.32 11.62 18.33
C ALA A 61 5.72 12.06 16.92
N ARG A 62 6.16 11.12 16.08
CA ARG A 62 6.53 11.41 14.68
C ARG A 62 5.34 11.87 13.84
N LEU A 63 4.17 11.23 13.97
CA LEU A 63 2.98 11.61 13.22
C LEU A 63 2.40 12.94 13.72
N GLY A 64 2.47 13.21 15.03
CA GLY A 64 2.04 14.48 15.62
C GLY A 64 2.88 15.68 15.16
N ALA A 65 4.15 15.45 14.82
CA ALA A 65 5.04 16.47 14.24
C ALA A 65 5.00 16.54 12.70
N ALA A 66 4.33 15.59 12.04
CA ALA A 66 4.26 15.53 10.58
C ALA A 66 3.16 16.48 10.03
N PRO A 67 3.28 16.94 8.78
CA PRO A 67 2.19 17.68 8.15
C PRO A 67 0.95 16.79 8.00
N ILE A 68 -0.23 17.40 8.04
CA ILE A 68 -1.53 16.71 7.88
C ILE A 68 -1.55 15.86 6.59
N ALA A 69 -0.96 16.36 5.51
CA ALA A 69 -0.77 15.62 4.27
C ALA A 69 0.58 15.97 3.63
N THR A 70 1.43 14.97 3.42
CA THR A 70 2.78 15.14 2.85
C THR A 70 2.79 15.29 1.34
N ALA A 71 1.84 14.69 0.61
CA ALA A 71 1.80 14.72 -0.85
C ALA A 71 0.36 14.67 -1.41
N PRO A 72 -0.51 15.64 -1.06
CA PRO A 72 -1.93 15.61 -1.42
C PRO A 72 -2.16 15.51 -2.93
N ARG A 73 -1.39 16.26 -3.73
CA ARG A 73 -1.49 16.23 -5.20
C ARG A 73 -1.13 14.86 -5.79
N ARG A 74 -0.06 14.22 -5.30
CA ARG A 74 0.37 12.89 -5.78
C ARG A 74 -0.63 11.80 -5.39
N ALA A 75 -1.22 11.91 -4.21
CA ALA A 75 -2.26 10.97 -3.78
C ALA A 75 -3.45 10.99 -4.76
N ASN A 76 -3.89 12.18 -5.18
CA ASN A 76 -4.96 12.32 -6.19
C ASN A 76 -4.52 11.82 -7.57
N GLU A 77 -3.28 12.12 -8.01
CA GLU A 77 -2.75 11.62 -9.29
C GLU A 77 -2.65 10.08 -9.35
N GLN A 78 -2.34 9.44 -8.23
CA GLN A 78 -2.27 7.97 -8.11
C GLN A 78 -3.66 7.34 -7.92
N HIS A 79 -4.65 8.09 -7.44
CA HIS A 79 -6.06 7.70 -7.38
C HIS A 79 -6.74 8.04 -8.70
N TYR A 80 -6.28 7.40 -9.80
CA TYR A 80 -6.82 7.59 -11.15
C TYR A 80 -8.33 7.88 -11.10
N GLU A 81 -8.73 9.06 -11.57
CA GLU A 81 -10.12 9.46 -11.64
C GLU A 81 -10.81 8.60 -12.69
N LEU A 82 -11.17 7.38 -12.29
CA LEU A 82 -11.89 6.45 -13.14
C LEU A 82 -13.33 6.94 -13.28
N PRO A 83 -13.95 6.81 -14.47
CA PRO A 83 -15.33 7.19 -14.65
C PRO A 83 -16.22 6.50 -13.61
N PRO A 84 -17.19 7.19 -12.98
CA PRO A 84 -18.11 6.59 -12.01
C PRO A 84 -18.81 5.32 -12.51
N ALA A 85 -19.04 5.23 -13.82
CA ALA A 85 -19.60 4.06 -14.47
C ALA A 85 -18.74 2.79 -14.33
N PHE A 86 -17.41 2.92 -14.26
CA PHE A 86 -16.49 1.79 -14.08
C PHE A 86 -16.71 1.08 -12.75
N PHE A 87 -16.91 1.85 -11.67
CA PHE A 87 -17.14 1.30 -10.33
C PHE A 87 -18.44 0.49 -10.23
N ARG A 88 -19.44 0.77 -11.08
CA ARG A 88 -20.69 0.00 -11.14
C ARG A 88 -20.48 -1.45 -11.59
N LEU A 89 -19.33 -1.78 -12.20
CA LEU A 89 -19.02 -3.13 -12.66
C LEU A 89 -18.71 -4.11 -11.50
N PHE A 90 -18.24 -3.60 -10.35
CA PHE A 90 -17.75 -4.44 -9.26
C PHE A 90 -18.11 -3.96 -7.84
N LEU A 91 -18.58 -2.72 -7.67
CA LEU A 91 -19.11 -2.26 -6.38
C LEU A 91 -20.61 -2.52 -6.27
N GLY A 92 -21.09 -2.66 -5.03
CA GLY A 92 -22.52 -2.80 -4.75
C GLY A 92 -23.33 -1.53 -5.05
N PRO A 93 -24.67 -1.56 -4.88
CA PRO A 93 -25.58 -0.49 -5.32
C PRO A 93 -25.28 0.92 -4.75
N ARG A 94 -24.63 0.97 -3.58
CA ARG A 94 -24.24 2.22 -2.90
C ARG A 94 -22.82 2.71 -3.27
N LEU A 95 -22.14 2.02 -4.19
CA LEU A 95 -20.76 2.31 -4.63
C LEU A 95 -19.77 2.46 -3.47
N LYS A 96 -19.97 1.69 -2.40
CA LYS A 96 -19.13 1.77 -1.20
C LYS A 96 -17.78 1.12 -1.46
N TYR A 97 -16.72 1.93 -1.50
CA TYR A 97 -15.34 1.47 -1.69
C TYR A 97 -14.58 1.40 -0.35
N SER A 98 -15.13 0.62 0.57
CA SER A 98 -14.53 0.29 1.88
C SER A 98 -15.22 -0.94 2.47
N SER A 99 -14.64 -1.55 3.53
CA SER A 99 -15.14 -2.81 4.12
C SER A 99 -16.64 -2.83 4.39
N CYS A 100 -17.33 -3.85 3.90
CA CYS A 100 -18.71 -4.15 4.30
C CYS A 100 -18.71 -5.01 5.58
N LEU A 101 -19.90 -5.17 6.16
CA LEU A 101 -20.16 -6.12 7.24
C LEU A 101 -20.51 -7.49 6.66
#